data_AF-A0AAD9TY20-F1
#
_entry.id   AF-A0AAD9TY20-F1
#
_cell.length_a   1.000
_cell.length_b   1.000
_cell.length_c   1.000
_cell.angle_alpha   90.00
_cell.angle_beta   90.00
_cell.angle_gamma   90.00
#
_symmetry.space_group_name_H-M   'P 1'
#
loop_
_entity.id
_entity.type
_entity.pdbx_description
1 polymer ?
#
loop_
_entity_poly.entity_id
_entity_poly.type
_entity_poly.pdbx_seq_one_letter_code
_entity_poly.pdbx_strand_id
1 'polypeptide(L)'
;MPSLKLSMLFFTFLSLFSTSLFSFTTAADPTYLFHFCSSTNFSRNSTYQTNLNRLLLSSLPSNGSDGFHNATFGQVPNRVYGLFLCRGDVTAATCQNCVTFATGDAPQRCPVSKGITIWYDECLLRYSDSNFFSTSTEIPTVALLNTNNVSDPTRFDQTMGGLMNLAATQAADSPKRFATRKGNFTVFQDIYCLVQCTPDLSSSDCNRCLRMSISNLPTGKPGARRLYPSCYSRYEMYPFYNENLTETPAPAPTPVFRSPPTPVSLTRHKGNNNSLLIIAIVVPIVVSVLLFVLGYCFLARRARERKKSNAIPEEIDANDITTAWKHWREGTPMQLLDSNLTDSYSRNEVMRCIHVGLLCVQEDQAERPTMATVILMLNSYSVTLPLPQQPAFFLGSRTDMNMYITKGTDSDKSASKSMPWSVDDASITELDPR
;
A
#
# COMPACT_ATOMS: atom_id res chain seq x y z
N MET A 1 -44.02 3.45 -38.47
CA MET A 1 -43.12 2.61 -37.65
C MET A 1 -42.18 3.42 -36.73
N PRO A 2 -42.67 4.18 -35.74
CA PRO A 2 -41.81 4.85 -34.74
C PRO A 2 -41.75 4.13 -33.37
N SER A 3 -42.75 3.31 -33.01
CA SER A 3 -42.83 2.63 -31.70
C SER A 3 -41.79 1.52 -31.51
N LEU A 4 -41.38 0.86 -32.60
CA LEU A 4 -40.39 -0.22 -32.57
C LEU A 4 -38.96 0.30 -32.31
N LYS A 5 -38.65 1.51 -32.79
CA LYS A 5 -37.34 2.16 -32.56
C LYS A 5 -37.16 2.61 -31.11
N LEU A 6 -38.23 3.12 -30.49
CA LEU A 6 -38.21 3.57 -29.10
C LEU A 6 -38.05 2.38 -28.12
N SER A 7 -38.69 1.25 -28.43
CA SER A 7 -38.53 0.00 -27.68
C SER A 7 -37.09 -0.55 -27.77
N MET A 8 -36.50 -0.60 -28.97
CA MET A 8 -35.10 -1.02 -29.13
C MET A 8 -34.12 -0.12 -28.35
N LEU A 9 -34.32 1.20 -28.39
CA LEU A 9 -33.50 2.16 -27.64
C LEU A 9 -33.58 1.93 -26.13
N PHE A 10 -34.78 1.65 -25.61
CA PHE A 10 -35.00 1.38 -24.18
C PHE A 10 -34.31 0.09 -23.73
N PHE A 11 -34.38 -0.98 -24.53
CA PHE A 11 -33.70 -2.25 -24.23
C PHE A 11 -32.17 -2.14 -24.34
N THR A 12 -31.64 -1.36 -25.30
CA THR A 12 -30.20 -1.08 -25.36
C THR A 12 -29.72 -0.26 -24.17
N PHE A 13 -30.55 0.68 -23.69
CA PHE A 13 -30.25 1.49 -22.52
C PHE A 13 -30.28 0.65 -21.24
N LEU A 14 -31.26 -0.25 -21.07
CA LEU A 14 -31.30 -1.19 -19.96
C LEU A 14 -30.12 -2.18 -19.98
N SER A 15 -29.71 -2.66 -21.17
CA SER A 15 -28.55 -3.55 -21.27
C SER A 15 -27.25 -2.85 -20.89
N LEU A 16 -27.07 -1.59 -21.32
CA LEU A 16 -25.91 -0.77 -20.96
C LEU A 16 -25.88 -0.42 -19.47
N PHE A 17 -27.06 -0.16 -18.88
CA PHE A 17 -27.20 0.08 -17.44
C PHE A 17 -26.92 -1.20 -16.63
N SER A 18 -27.36 -2.37 -17.10
CA SER A 18 -27.06 -3.65 -16.45
C SER A 18 -25.58 -4.05 -16.54
N THR A 19 -24.87 -3.70 -17.62
CA THR A 19 -23.41 -3.90 -17.69
C THR A 19 -22.63 -2.93 -16.81
N SER A 20 -23.17 -1.75 -16.51
CA SER A 20 -22.56 -0.80 -15.55
C SER A 20 -22.75 -1.21 -14.08
N LEU A 21 -23.70 -2.11 -13.80
CA LEU A 21 -23.96 -2.65 -12.45
C LEU A 21 -23.18 -3.94 -12.14
N PHE A 22 -22.54 -4.54 -13.14
CA PHE A 22 -21.62 -5.68 -12.97
C PHE A 22 -20.17 -5.25 -13.23
N SER A 23 -19.73 -4.17 -12.58
CA SER A 23 -18.31 -4.08 -12.24
C SER A 23 -18.06 -5.13 -11.16
N PHE A 24 -17.47 -6.28 -11.52
CA PHE A 24 -16.80 -7.11 -10.53
C PHE A 24 -15.72 -6.22 -9.90
N THR A 25 -15.97 -5.72 -8.70
CA THR A 25 -14.90 -5.11 -7.89
C THR A 25 -13.97 -6.25 -7.51
N THR A 26 -12.99 -6.54 -8.35
CA THR A 26 -11.82 -7.30 -7.91
C THR A 26 -11.20 -6.48 -6.79
N ALA A 27 -11.08 -7.07 -5.60
CA ALA A 27 -10.29 -6.44 -4.54
C ALA A 27 -8.90 -6.16 -5.13
N ALA A 28 -8.42 -4.92 -5.02
CA ALA A 28 -7.08 -4.59 -5.43
C ALA A 28 -6.08 -5.46 -4.67
N ASP A 29 -5.00 -5.88 -5.34
CA ASP A 29 -3.95 -6.64 -4.71
C ASP A 29 -3.31 -5.83 -3.57
N PRO A 30 -2.87 -6.47 -2.47
CA PRO A 30 -2.19 -5.80 -1.37
C PRO A 30 -0.93 -5.09 -1.83
N THR A 31 -0.62 -3.94 -1.25
CA THR A 31 0.51 -3.13 -1.67
C THR A 31 1.81 -3.71 -1.12
N TYR A 32 2.63 -4.34 -1.97
CA TYR A 32 3.92 -4.91 -1.57
C TYR A 32 4.91 -3.83 -1.10
N LEU A 33 5.57 -4.07 0.04
CA LEU A 33 6.61 -3.18 0.57
C LEU A 33 8.00 -3.78 0.43
N PHE A 34 8.26 -4.93 1.09
CA PHE A 34 9.57 -5.57 1.08
C PHE A 34 9.50 -7.02 1.61
N HIS A 35 10.54 -7.82 1.37
CA HIS A 35 10.70 -9.11 2.04
C HIS A 35 12.18 -9.48 2.27
N PHE A 36 12.41 -10.37 3.23
CA PHE A 36 13.67 -11.08 3.41
C PHE A 36 13.43 -12.58 3.47
N CYS A 37 14.30 -13.34 2.80
CA CYS A 37 14.37 -14.78 2.94
C CYS A 37 15.47 -15.15 3.96
N SER A 38 15.26 -16.22 4.73
CA SER A 38 16.33 -16.82 5.54
C SER A 38 17.44 -17.40 4.65
N SER A 39 18.67 -17.42 5.16
CA SER A 39 19.80 -18.11 4.52
C SER A 39 19.71 -19.63 4.61
N THR A 40 18.90 -20.15 5.53
CA THR A 40 18.68 -21.59 5.70
C THR A 40 17.68 -22.10 4.66
N ASN A 41 18.05 -23.17 3.94
CA ASN A 41 17.24 -23.75 2.89
C ASN A 41 16.72 -25.15 3.24
N PHE A 42 15.57 -25.51 2.68
CA PHE A 42 15.04 -26.88 2.71
C PHE A 42 15.16 -27.52 1.32
N SER A 43 15.18 -28.86 1.27
CA SER A 43 15.17 -29.61 0.01
C SER A 43 13.78 -29.62 -0.62
N ARG A 44 13.68 -29.51 -1.94
CA ARG A 44 12.40 -29.65 -2.66
C ARG A 44 11.77 -31.02 -2.36
N ASN A 45 10.45 -31.05 -2.27
CA ASN A 45 9.63 -32.20 -1.89
C ASN A 45 9.96 -32.80 -0.51
N SER A 46 10.58 -32.02 0.38
CA SER A 46 10.83 -32.43 1.76
C SER A 46 9.57 -32.38 2.62
N THR A 47 9.59 -33.12 3.74
CA THR A 47 8.56 -33.02 4.78
C THR A 47 8.43 -31.59 5.30
N TYR A 48 9.52 -30.83 5.39
CA TYR A 48 9.48 -29.41 5.75
C TYR A 48 8.64 -28.61 4.76
N GLN A 49 8.85 -28.78 3.45
CA GLN A 49 8.05 -28.08 2.43
C GLN A 49 6.57 -28.44 2.52
N THR A 50 6.23 -29.72 2.74
CA THR A 50 4.83 -30.14 2.93
C THR A 50 4.21 -29.48 4.17
N ASN A 51 4.96 -29.41 5.28
CA ASN A 51 4.51 -28.77 6.51
C ASN A 51 4.32 -27.25 6.34
N LEU A 52 5.25 -26.59 5.64
CA LEU A 52 5.16 -25.17 5.29
C LEU A 52 3.92 -24.88 4.44
N ASN A 53 3.67 -25.67 3.39
CA ASN A 53 2.49 -25.50 2.54
C ASN A 53 1.18 -25.64 3.34
N ARG A 54 1.11 -26.60 4.28
CA ARG A 54 -0.07 -26.75 5.15
C ARG A 54 -0.25 -25.58 6.12
N LEU A 55 0.84 -25.08 6.69
CA LEU A 55 0.82 -23.88 7.53
C LEU A 55 0.26 -22.67 6.75
N LEU A 56 0.83 -22.41 5.57
CA LEU A 56 0.50 -21.24 4.74
C LEU A 56 -0.89 -21.31 4.12
N LEU A 57 -1.32 -22.47 3.61
CA LEU A 57 -2.57 -22.57 2.83
C LEU A 57 -3.79 -22.95 3.68
N SER A 58 -3.57 -23.41 4.92
CA SER A 58 -4.65 -23.95 5.76
C SER A 58 -4.73 -23.29 7.12
N SER A 59 -3.59 -23.24 7.83
CA SER A 59 -3.60 -22.84 9.25
C SER A 59 -3.65 -21.33 9.43
N LEU A 60 -2.83 -20.57 8.69
CA LEU A 60 -2.80 -19.11 8.83
C LEU A 60 -4.05 -18.43 8.24
N PRO A 61 -4.53 -18.74 7.02
CA PRO A 61 -5.66 -18.04 6.43
C PRO A 61 -7.01 -18.35 7.09
N SER A 62 -7.12 -19.39 7.93
CA SER A 62 -8.42 -19.77 8.52
C SER A 62 -8.84 -18.92 9.72
N ASN A 63 -7.93 -18.13 10.30
CA ASN A 63 -8.17 -17.37 11.54
C ASN A 63 -7.88 -15.86 11.38
N GLY A 64 -8.52 -15.23 10.38
CA GLY A 64 -8.32 -13.82 10.01
C GLY A 64 -9.13 -12.77 10.79
N SER A 65 -10.12 -13.16 11.60
CA SER A 65 -11.11 -12.22 12.15
C SER A 65 -10.51 -11.14 13.05
N ASP A 66 -9.46 -11.49 13.79
CA ASP A 66 -8.91 -10.63 14.85
C ASP A 66 -7.64 -9.89 14.39
N GLY A 67 -7.24 -10.06 13.13
CA GLY A 67 -6.09 -9.38 12.54
C GLY A 67 -4.72 -9.91 12.97
N PHE A 68 -4.66 -10.96 13.79
CA PHE A 68 -3.41 -11.63 14.16
C PHE A 68 -3.67 -13.10 14.45
N HIS A 69 -2.78 -13.96 13.95
CA HIS A 69 -2.77 -15.36 14.33
C HIS A 69 -1.36 -15.92 14.22
N ASN A 70 -0.99 -16.80 15.15
CA ASN A 70 0.20 -17.62 15.06
C ASN A 70 -0.19 -19.10 15.01
N ALA A 71 0.59 -19.89 14.29
CA ALA A 71 0.35 -21.31 14.11
C ALA A 71 1.67 -22.07 14.02
N THR A 72 1.65 -23.29 14.53
CA THR A 72 2.77 -24.23 14.41
C THR A 72 2.28 -25.46 13.67
N PHE A 73 3.06 -25.93 12.70
CA PHE A 73 2.72 -27.12 11.95
C PHE A 73 3.90 -28.11 11.91
N GLY A 74 3.59 -29.41 12.04
CA GLY A 74 4.57 -30.48 11.98
C GLY A 74 5.34 -30.76 13.27
N GLN A 75 6.27 -31.70 13.19
CA GLN A 75 7.10 -32.18 14.30
C GLN A 75 8.58 -32.02 14.00
N VAL A 76 9.41 -31.99 15.04
CA VAL A 76 10.88 -31.93 14.92
C VAL A 76 11.36 -33.15 14.10
N PRO A 77 12.28 -32.99 13.12
CA PRO A 77 13.03 -31.77 12.78
C PRO A 77 12.37 -30.88 11.70
N ASN A 78 11.17 -31.21 11.23
CA ASN A 78 10.49 -30.53 10.12
C ASN A 78 9.36 -29.58 10.57
N ARG A 79 9.43 -29.07 11.80
CA ARG A 79 8.42 -28.17 12.35
C ARG A 79 8.56 -26.78 11.74
N VAL A 80 7.44 -26.11 11.53
CA VAL A 80 7.37 -24.75 10.99
C VAL A 80 6.52 -23.89 11.92
N TYR A 81 7.01 -22.70 12.22
CA TYR A 81 6.30 -21.66 12.97
C TYR A 81 5.94 -20.54 12.02
N GLY A 82 4.74 -20.00 12.13
CA GLY A 82 4.35 -18.84 11.34
C GLY A 82 3.32 -17.97 12.05
N LEU A 83 3.29 -16.70 11.66
CA LEU A 83 2.25 -15.77 12.06
C LEU A 83 1.95 -14.80 10.91
N PHE A 84 0.77 -14.19 10.99
CA PHE A 84 0.49 -12.98 10.25
C PHE A 84 0.04 -11.87 11.22
N LEU A 85 0.20 -10.62 10.80
CA LEU A 85 -0.33 -9.45 11.46
C LEU A 85 -0.94 -8.52 10.41
N CYS A 86 -2.22 -8.24 10.51
CA CYS A 86 -2.90 -7.23 9.72
C CYS A 86 -2.85 -5.88 10.42
N ARG A 87 -2.89 -4.81 9.63
CA ARG A 87 -2.94 -3.46 10.15
C ARG A 87 -4.21 -3.24 10.98
N GLY A 88 -4.10 -2.59 12.14
CA GLY A 88 -5.19 -2.55 13.11
C GLY A 88 -6.47 -1.83 12.67
N ASP A 89 -6.39 -0.96 11.64
CA ASP A 89 -7.49 -0.18 11.05
C ASP A 89 -8.07 -0.79 9.77
N VAL A 90 -7.67 -2.01 9.36
CA VAL A 90 -8.26 -2.67 8.20
C VAL A 90 -9.44 -3.57 8.58
N THR A 91 -10.37 -3.78 7.65
CA THR A 91 -11.51 -4.69 7.86
C THR A 91 -11.05 -6.15 7.87
N ALA A 92 -11.85 -7.05 8.44
CA ALA A 92 -11.59 -8.48 8.40
C ALA A 92 -11.47 -9.01 6.96
N ALA A 93 -12.25 -8.48 6.01
CA ALA A 93 -12.17 -8.86 4.60
C ALA A 93 -10.85 -8.41 3.97
N THR A 94 -10.42 -7.17 4.22
CA THR A 94 -9.12 -6.65 3.75
C THR A 94 -7.96 -7.46 4.33
N CYS A 95 -8.02 -7.76 5.62
CA CYS A 95 -7.03 -8.61 6.30
C CYS A 95 -6.96 -10.00 5.66
N GLN A 96 -8.11 -10.66 5.49
CA GLN A 96 -8.20 -11.99 4.90
C GLN A 96 -7.62 -12.02 3.47
N ASN A 97 -7.94 -11.01 2.66
CA ASN A 97 -7.40 -10.88 1.32
C ASN A 97 -5.87 -10.74 1.35
N CYS A 98 -5.34 -9.88 2.23
CA CYS A 98 -3.89 -9.69 2.35
C CYS A 98 -3.17 -10.96 2.80
N VAL A 99 -3.70 -11.67 3.81
CA VAL A 99 -3.09 -12.91 4.31
C VAL A 99 -3.14 -14.01 3.25
N THR A 100 -4.26 -14.15 2.54
CA THR A 100 -4.42 -15.14 1.46
C THR A 100 -3.43 -14.86 0.32
N PHE A 101 -3.28 -13.60 -0.06
CA PHE A 101 -2.31 -13.18 -1.07
C PHE A 101 -0.87 -13.46 -0.61
N ALA A 102 -0.50 -12.97 0.58
CA ALA A 102 0.85 -13.10 1.13
C ALA A 102 1.28 -14.57 1.29
N THR A 103 0.36 -15.44 1.72
CA THR A 103 0.64 -16.88 1.87
C THR A 103 0.82 -17.60 0.52
N GLY A 104 0.17 -17.12 -0.54
CA GLY A 104 0.40 -17.60 -1.92
C GLY A 104 1.66 -17.02 -2.57
N ASP A 105 2.02 -15.78 -2.26
CA ASP A 105 3.17 -15.06 -2.83
C ASP A 105 4.50 -15.47 -2.17
N ALA A 106 4.50 -15.77 -0.87
CA ALA A 106 5.72 -16.09 -0.13
C ALA A 106 6.56 -17.24 -0.73
N PRO A 107 5.98 -18.38 -1.17
CA PRO A 107 6.74 -19.43 -1.86
C PRO A 107 7.29 -19.02 -3.24
N GLN A 108 6.70 -18.02 -3.90
CA GLN A 108 7.22 -17.51 -5.18
C GLN A 108 8.45 -16.63 -4.95
N ARG A 109 8.44 -15.82 -3.89
CA ARG A 109 9.54 -14.92 -3.52
C ARG A 109 10.71 -15.65 -2.86
N CYS A 110 10.43 -16.63 -2.01
CA CYS A 110 11.44 -17.42 -1.30
C CYS A 110 11.26 -18.93 -1.55
N PRO A 111 11.59 -19.47 -2.74
CA PRO A 111 11.17 -20.82 -3.16
C PRO A 111 11.69 -21.99 -2.32
N VAL A 112 12.85 -21.82 -1.66
CA VAL A 112 13.50 -22.89 -0.89
C VAL A 112 13.95 -22.45 0.50
N SER A 113 13.58 -21.25 0.93
CA SER A 113 14.03 -20.70 2.20
C SER A 113 13.14 -21.18 3.35
N LYS A 114 13.77 -21.62 4.45
CA LYS A 114 13.09 -22.02 5.69
C LYS A 114 12.52 -20.85 6.48
N GLY A 115 12.72 -19.61 6.04
CA GLY A 115 12.09 -18.47 6.69
C GLY A 115 11.81 -17.34 5.72
N ILE A 116 10.74 -16.60 6.00
CA ILE A 116 10.45 -15.33 5.34
C ILE A 116 9.99 -14.33 6.38
N THR A 117 10.27 -13.06 6.14
CA THR A 117 9.48 -11.95 6.68
C THR A 117 9.11 -11.07 5.49
N ILE A 118 7.82 -10.89 5.23
CA ILE A 118 7.29 -10.11 4.11
C ILE A 118 6.25 -9.12 4.60
N TRP A 119 6.38 -7.86 4.17
CA TRP A 119 5.47 -6.77 4.51
C TRP A 119 4.72 -6.29 3.27
N TYR A 120 3.42 -6.19 3.41
CA TYR A 120 2.51 -5.39 2.59
C TYR A 120 2.02 -4.20 3.43
N ASP A 121 1.37 -3.23 2.79
CA ASP A 121 0.80 -2.07 3.50
C ASP A 121 -0.30 -2.48 4.48
N GLU A 122 -1.03 -3.55 4.16
CA GLU A 122 -2.17 -4.06 4.91
C GLU A 122 -1.83 -5.20 5.88
N CYS A 123 -0.76 -5.96 5.64
CA CYS A 123 -0.36 -7.07 6.51
C CYS A 123 1.12 -7.46 6.41
N LEU A 124 1.59 -8.13 7.46
CA LEU A 124 2.87 -8.82 7.59
C LEU A 124 2.64 -10.33 7.62
N LEU A 125 3.48 -11.10 6.94
CA LEU A 125 3.57 -12.55 7.07
C LEU A 125 5.00 -12.96 7.44
N ARG A 126 5.14 -13.85 8.42
CA ARG A 126 6.44 -14.38 8.85
C ARG A 126 6.35 -15.88 9.10
N TYR A 127 7.33 -16.64 8.60
CA TYR A 127 7.53 -18.04 9.00
C TYR A 127 9.01 -18.36 9.22
N SER A 128 9.29 -19.40 9.98
CA SER A 128 10.64 -19.89 10.28
C SER A 128 10.62 -21.36 10.71
N ASP A 129 11.77 -22.02 10.62
CA ASP A 129 12.07 -23.31 11.27
C ASP A 129 12.40 -23.20 12.76
N SER A 130 12.58 -21.98 13.27
CA SER A 130 12.82 -21.68 14.69
C SER A 130 11.60 -20.99 15.32
N ASN A 131 11.33 -21.24 16.59
CA ASN A 131 10.26 -20.54 17.30
C ASN A 131 10.67 -19.08 17.55
N PHE A 132 9.83 -18.13 17.14
CA PHE A 132 10.03 -16.70 17.32
C PHE A 132 8.84 -16.01 18.00
N PHE A 133 7.85 -16.77 18.49
CA PHE A 133 6.69 -16.20 19.16
C PHE A 133 7.07 -15.55 20.48
N SER A 134 6.33 -14.50 20.84
CA SER A 134 6.49 -13.74 22.09
C SER A 134 7.91 -13.20 22.31
N THR A 135 8.69 -13.07 21.23
CA THR A 135 10.08 -12.59 21.26
C THR A 135 10.20 -11.35 20.39
N SER A 136 10.61 -10.23 20.98
CA SER A 136 10.88 -9.00 20.21
C SER A 136 12.07 -9.23 19.29
N THR A 137 11.87 -8.98 17.99
CA THR A 137 12.90 -9.06 16.95
C THR A 137 12.84 -7.79 16.11
N GLU A 138 13.98 -7.10 16.02
CA GLU A 138 14.13 -5.85 15.26
C GLU A 138 14.92 -6.04 13.94
N ILE A 139 15.36 -7.27 13.65
CA ILE A 139 16.15 -7.62 12.46
C ILE A 139 15.46 -8.74 11.68
N PRO A 140 15.33 -8.62 10.35
CA PRO A 140 15.85 -7.54 9.50
C PRO A 140 15.00 -6.27 9.55
N THR A 141 15.59 -5.13 9.18
CA THR A 141 14.94 -3.81 9.21
C THR A 141 14.78 -3.24 7.81
N VAL A 142 13.66 -2.59 7.54
CA VAL A 142 13.42 -1.80 6.33
C VAL A 142 13.09 -0.37 6.70
N ALA A 143 13.69 0.58 5.99
CA ALA A 143 13.36 1.99 6.08
C ALA A 143 12.81 2.47 4.73
N LEU A 144 11.60 3.00 4.74
CA LEU A 144 10.99 3.65 3.57
C LEU A 144 10.81 5.12 3.94
N LEU A 145 11.25 6.04 3.08
CA LEU A 145 11.14 7.47 3.37
C LEU A 145 10.70 8.25 2.14
N ASN A 146 9.98 9.34 2.39
CA ASN A 146 9.82 10.41 1.43
C ASN A 146 11.13 11.22 1.41
N THR A 147 11.70 11.42 0.23
CA THR A 147 13.00 12.08 0.04
C THR A 147 12.92 13.60 0.15
N ASN A 148 11.73 14.19 0.07
CA ASN A 148 11.50 15.63 0.26
C ASN A 148 11.86 16.08 1.68
N ASN A 149 11.97 17.39 1.88
CA ASN A 149 12.28 17.98 3.17
C ASN A 149 11.10 18.82 3.67
N VAL A 150 10.88 18.78 4.98
CA VAL A 150 9.91 19.69 5.64
C VAL A 150 10.53 21.07 5.85
N SER A 151 9.70 22.10 5.90
CA SER A 151 10.15 23.49 6.02
C SER A 151 10.80 23.83 7.36
N ASP A 152 10.34 23.21 8.45
CA ASP A 152 10.88 23.38 9.81
C ASP A 152 11.14 21.99 10.44
N PRO A 153 12.32 21.38 10.17
CA PRO A 153 12.66 20.04 10.63
C PRO A 153 12.61 19.87 12.14
N THR A 154 13.11 20.85 12.89
CA THR A 154 13.20 20.74 14.36
C THR A 154 11.82 20.70 14.99
N ARG A 155 10.93 21.63 14.62
CA ARG A 155 9.56 21.64 15.14
C ARG A 155 8.78 20.41 14.67
N PHE A 156 8.99 20.00 13.41
CA PHE A 156 8.34 18.82 12.85
C PHE A 156 8.71 17.56 13.62
N ASP A 157 10.01 17.31 13.81
CA ASP A 157 10.52 16.11 14.48
C ASP A 157 10.08 16.06 15.95
N GLN A 158 10.05 17.21 16.64
CA GLN A 158 9.51 17.30 18.01
C GLN A 158 8.02 16.93 18.06
N THR A 159 7.22 17.47 17.15
CA THR A 159 5.78 17.23 17.09
C THR A 159 5.48 15.76 16.74
N MET A 160 6.12 15.25 15.67
CA MET A 160 6.00 13.86 15.22
C MET A 160 6.44 12.88 16.30
N GLY A 161 7.61 13.12 16.91
CA GLY A 161 8.15 12.28 17.98
C GLY A 161 7.23 12.25 19.20
N GLY A 162 6.64 13.39 19.60
CA GLY A 162 5.65 13.46 20.67
C GLY A 162 4.40 12.61 20.38
N LEU A 163 3.80 12.77 19.19
CA LEU A 163 2.63 12.00 18.75
C LEU A 163 2.93 10.49 18.71
N MET A 164 4.07 10.11 18.13
CA MET A 164 4.52 8.72 18.03
C MET A 164 4.73 8.07 19.38
N ASN A 165 5.35 8.79 20.32
CA ASN A 165 5.59 8.30 21.66
C ASN A 165 4.30 8.08 22.46
N LEU A 166 3.30 8.97 22.29
CA LEU A 166 1.96 8.78 22.87
C LEU A 166 1.24 7.59 22.23
N ALA A 167 1.34 7.44 20.90
CA ALA A 167 0.79 6.29 20.19
C ALA A 167 1.44 4.99 20.68
N ALA A 168 2.76 4.96 20.91
CA ALA A 168 3.47 3.78 21.39
C ALA A 168 2.99 3.31 22.76
N THR A 169 2.78 4.25 23.70
CA THR A 169 2.19 3.92 25.01
C THR A 169 0.79 3.36 24.86
N GLN A 170 -0.08 3.99 24.05
CA GLN A 170 -1.44 3.47 23.84
C GLN A 170 -1.44 2.09 23.16
N ALA A 171 -0.59 1.89 22.14
CA ALA A 171 -0.49 0.62 21.45
C ALA A 171 -0.05 -0.49 22.41
N ALA A 172 0.92 -0.23 23.29
CA ALA A 172 1.40 -1.23 24.25
C ALA A 172 0.31 -1.77 25.20
N ASP A 173 -0.68 -0.94 25.53
CA ASP A 173 -1.79 -1.29 26.43
C ASP A 173 -3.04 -1.79 25.68
N SER A 174 -3.07 -1.67 24.35
CA SER A 174 -4.20 -2.09 23.51
C SER A 174 -4.16 -3.60 23.21
N PRO A 175 -5.29 -4.33 23.24
CA PRO A 175 -5.32 -5.74 22.83
C PRO A 175 -4.80 -6.00 21.42
N LYS A 176 -5.04 -5.07 20.48
CA LYS A 176 -4.57 -5.16 19.08
C LYS A 176 -3.11 -4.75 18.90
N ARG A 177 -2.45 -4.26 19.96
CA ARG A 177 -1.11 -3.66 19.92
C ARG A 177 -0.92 -2.60 18.85
N PHE A 178 -1.98 -1.82 18.63
CA PHE A 178 -2.11 -0.85 17.56
C PHE A 178 -2.60 0.49 18.11
N ALA A 179 -2.04 1.58 17.60
CA ALA A 179 -2.57 2.91 17.86
C ALA A 179 -2.22 3.88 16.72
N THR A 180 -3.09 4.87 16.56
CA THR A 180 -2.89 6.01 15.68
C THR A 180 -2.95 7.31 16.45
N ARG A 181 -2.28 8.33 15.91
CA ARG A 181 -2.33 9.71 16.39
C ARG A 181 -2.33 10.67 15.21
N LYS A 182 -2.99 11.80 15.43
CA LYS A 182 -3.02 12.93 14.51
C LYS A 182 -2.67 14.19 15.29
N GLY A 183 -1.92 15.09 14.68
CA GLY A 183 -1.66 16.40 15.26
C GLY A 183 -1.31 17.44 14.22
N ASN A 184 -1.62 18.70 14.50
CA ASN A 184 -1.36 19.80 13.57
C ASN A 184 0.13 20.16 13.60
N PHE A 185 0.74 20.27 12.41
CA PHE A 185 2.08 20.84 12.25
C PHE A 185 2.00 22.32 11.90
N THR A 186 1.19 22.64 10.89
CA THR A 186 0.82 24.01 10.50
C THR A 186 -0.70 24.16 10.45
N VAL A 187 -1.21 25.33 10.09
CA VAL A 187 -2.66 25.58 9.96
C VAL A 187 -3.31 24.70 8.87
N PHE A 188 -2.52 24.23 7.90
CA PHE A 188 -3.01 23.46 6.75
C PHE A 188 -2.39 22.07 6.63
N GLN A 189 -1.45 21.72 7.52
CA GLN A 189 -0.73 20.45 7.45
C GLN A 189 -0.84 19.71 8.78
N ASP A 190 -1.29 18.47 8.68
CA ASP A 190 -1.37 17.52 9.77
C ASP A 190 -0.26 16.48 9.65
N ILE A 191 0.10 15.89 10.78
CA ILE A 191 0.95 14.71 10.87
C ILE A 191 0.08 13.54 11.30
N TYR A 192 0.07 12.49 10.48
CA TYR A 192 -0.61 11.25 10.74
C TYR A 192 0.43 10.22 11.19
N CYS A 193 0.24 9.63 12.36
CA CYS A 193 1.15 8.65 12.96
C CYS A 193 0.42 7.34 13.21
N LEU A 194 1.11 6.22 12.95
CA LEU A 194 0.64 4.87 13.22
C LEU A 194 1.79 4.03 13.75
N VAL A 195 1.52 3.26 14.79
CA VAL A 195 2.47 2.32 15.37
C VAL A 195 1.76 1.01 15.68
N GLN A 196 2.45 -0.12 15.49
CA GLN A 196 1.87 -1.44 15.78
C GLN A 196 2.93 -2.47 16.16
N CYS A 197 2.63 -3.36 17.10
CA CYS A 197 3.38 -4.58 17.40
C CYS A 197 2.59 -5.84 17.08
N THR A 198 3.26 -6.98 17.05
CA THR A 198 2.59 -8.28 17.09
C THR A 198 1.93 -8.50 18.48
N PRO A 199 0.64 -8.88 18.54
CA PRO A 199 -0.09 -9.10 19.80
C PRO A 199 0.45 -10.18 20.74
N ASP A 200 1.34 -11.06 20.28
CA ASP A 200 2.01 -12.08 21.10
C ASP A 200 3.09 -11.53 22.04
N LEU A 201 3.46 -10.25 21.91
CA LEU A 201 4.42 -9.59 22.81
C LEU A 201 3.78 -9.13 24.13
N SER A 202 4.58 -9.05 25.18
CA SER A 202 4.20 -8.35 26.43
C SER A 202 4.02 -6.85 26.19
N SER A 203 3.28 -6.13 27.05
CA SER A 203 3.14 -4.66 26.94
C SER A 203 4.49 -3.94 27.01
N SER A 204 5.39 -4.42 27.88
CA SER A 204 6.75 -3.89 27.98
C SER A 204 7.58 -4.12 26.71
N ASP A 205 7.52 -5.31 26.12
CA ASP A 205 8.29 -5.61 24.91
C ASP A 205 7.76 -4.86 23.70
N CYS A 206 6.42 -4.76 23.59
CA CYS A 206 5.82 -3.95 22.54
C CYS A 206 6.23 -2.48 22.67
N ASN A 207 6.08 -1.86 23.84
CA ASN A 207 6.49 -0.47 24.03
C ASN A 207 7.98 -0.29 23.72
N ARG A 208 8.85 -1.19 24.19
CA ARG A 208 10.30 -1.15 23.89
C ARG A 208 10.58 -1.20 22.39
N CYS A 209 9.96 -2.14 21.67
CA CYS A 209 10.11 -2.28 20.22
C CYS A 209 9.66 -1.01 19.50
N LEU A 210 8.48 -0.46 19.84
CA LEU A 210 7.96 0.75 19.20
C LEU A 210 8.85 1.97 19.46
N ARG A 211 9.36 2.14 20.70
CA ARG A 211 10.28 3.23 21.03
C ARG A 211 11.57 3.14 20.21
N MET A 212 12.08 1.93 19.99
CA MET A 212 13.23 1.70 19.10
C MET A 212 12.90 1.99 17.63
N SER A 213 11.71 1.59 17.17
CA SER A 213 11.25 1.90 15.81
C SER A 213 11.18 3.42 15.59
N ILE A 214 10.63 4.15 16.56
CA ILE A 214 10.50 5.62 16.54
C ILE A 214 11.86 6.31 16.59
N SER A 215 12.79 5.87 17.45
CA SER A 215 14.13 6.47 17.56
C SER A 215 14.97 6.32 16.29
N ASN A 216 14.59 5.39 15.41
CA ASN A 216 15.26 5.11 14.15
C ASN A 216 14.57 5.74 12.94
N LEU A 217 13.53 6.55 13.14
CA LEU A 217 12.91 7.33 12.06
C LEU A 217 13.85 8.45 11.58
N PRO A 218 13.82 8.81 10.28
CA PRO A 218 14.63 9.90 9.75
C PRO A 218 14.13 11.26 10.24
N THR A 219 15.05 12.22 10.36
CA THR A 219 14.78 13.61 10.76
C THR A 219 14.43 14.48 9.55
N GLY A 220 13.49 15.41 9.71
CA GLY A 220 13.18 16.43 8.71
C GLY A 220 12.52 15.91 7.43
N LYS A 221 11.99 14.69 7.43
CA LYS A 221 11.30 14.08 6.29
C LYS A 221 9.79 14.14 6.49
N PRO A 222 8.97 14.41 5.45
CA PRO A 222 7.51 14.54 5.57
C PRO A 222 6.78 13.19 5.69
N GLY A 223 7.48 12.08 5.48
CA GLY A 223 6.92 10.75 5.65
C GLY A 223 8.01 9.70 5.75
N ALA A 224 7.82 8.72 6.65
CA ALA A 224 8.73 7.59 6.76
C ALA A 224 8.09 6.39 7.46
N ARG A 225 8.68 5.22 7.23
CA ARG A 225 8.34 3.95 7.85
C ARG A 225 9.60 3.24 8.35
N ARG A 226 9.53 2.63 9.53
CA ARG A 226 10.52 1.67 10.02
C ARG A 226 9.83 0.35 10.29
N LEU A 227 10.11 -0.65 9.46
CA LEU A 227 9.50 -1.98 9.52
C LEU A 227 10.46 -2.95 10.22
N TYR A 228 10.01 -3.52 11.34
CA TYR A 228 10.64 -4.66 11.99
C TYR A 228 9.71 -5.89 11.96
N PRO A 229 10.25 -7.10 12.21
CA PRO A 229 9.44 -8.31 12.27
C PRO A 229 8.44 -8.36 13.43
N SER A 230 8.69 -7.61 14.51
CA SER A 230 7.86 -7.61 15.72
C SER A 230 7.07 -6.32 15.93
N CYS A 231 7.47 -5.21 15.30
CA CYS A 231 6.74 -3.96 15.35
C CYS A 231 7.11 -3.02 14.21
N TYR A 232 6.35 -1.95 14.02
CA TYR A 232 6.73 -0.91 13.07
C TYR A 232 6.13 0.45 13.43
N SER A 233 6.70 1.50 12.86
CA SER A 233 6.19 2.87 12.92
C SER A 233 6.06 3.43 11.51
N ARG A 234 5.03 4.25 11.30
CA ARG A 234 4.80 4.99 10.06
C ARG A 234 4.22 6.36 10.38
N TYR A 235 4.79 7.41 9.79
CA TYR A 235 4.13 8.71 9.72
C TYR A 235 4.10 9.23 8.29
N GLU A 236 3.11 10.05 8.01
CA GLU A 236 2.95 10.77 6.74
C GLU A 236 2.25 12.12 7.01
N MET A 237 2.43 13.09 6.11
CA MET A 237 1.67 14.36 6.13
C MET A 237 0.31 14.28 5.40
N TYR A 238 -0.09 13.09 4.96
CA TYR A 238 -1.38 12.80 4.35
C TYR A 238 -2.07 11.63 5.09
N PRO A 239 -3.42 11.54 5.05
CA PRO A 239 -4.13 10.43 5.67
C PRO A 239 -3.80 9.08 5.00
N PHE A 240 -3.50 8.06 5.79
CA PHE A 240 -3.20 6.69 5.29
C PHE A 240 -3.82 5.57 6.13
N TYR A 241 -4.61 5.91 7.15
CA TYR A 241 -5.35 4.96 7.97
C TYR A 241 -6.82 5.38 8.09
N ASN A 242 -7.69 4.42 8.37
CA ASN A 242 -9.12 4.67 8.50
C ASN A 242 -9.47 5.17 9.91
N GLU A 243 -9.65 6.49 10.07
CA GLU A 243 -9.97 7.12 11.36
C GLU A 243 -11.20 6.48 12.04
N ASN A 244 -12.23 6.12 11.27
CA ASN A 244 -13.47 5.53 11.80
C ASN A 244 -13.29 4.14 12.43
N LEU A 245 -12.24 3.41 12.05
CA LEU A 245 -11.92 2.08 12.61
C LEU A 245 -10.90 2.15 13.75
N THR A 246 -10.43 3.37 14.08
CA THR A 246 -9.44 3.61 15.13
C THR A 246 -10.00 4.22 16.41
N GLU A 247 -11.25 4.70 16.41
CA GLU A 247 -11.87 5.28 17.59
C GLU A 247 -12.25 4.20 18.62
N THR A 248 -11.52 4.18 19.74
CA THR A 248 -12.10 3.76 21.02
C THR A 248 -12.95 4.94 21.50
N PRO A 249 -14.20 4.75 21.96
CA PRO A 249 -15.08 5.86 22.32
C PRO A 249 -14.36 6.80 23.30
N ALA A 250 -14.30 8.09 22.96
CA ALA A 250 -13.90 9.10 23.94
C ALA A 250 -14.75 8.91 25.21
N PRO A 251 -14.20 9.09 26.42
CA PRO A 251 -15.02 9.09 27.63
C PRO A 251 -16.11 10.15 27.45
N ALA A 252 -17.37 9.70 27.42
CA ALA A 252 -18.51 10.58 27.21
C ALA A 252 -18.46 11.72 28.24
N PRO A 253 -18.63 12.99 27.84
CA PRO A 253 -18.80 14.06 28.80
C PRO A 253 -20.03 13.75 29.67
N THR A 254 -19.87 13.93 30.98
CA THR A 254 -20.86 13.63 32.02
C THR A 254 -22.24 14.19 31.64
N PRO A 255 -23.33 13.39 31.70
CA PRO A 255 -24.65 13.87 31.34
C PRO A 255 -25.14 14.86 32.39
N VAL A 256 -25.35 16.10 31.96
CA VAL A 256 -26.10 17.09 32.73
C VAL A 256 -27.58 16.70 32.67
N PHE A 257 -28.14 16.33 33.82
CA PHE A 257 -29.56 16.08 34.00
C PHE A 257 -30.38 17.31 33.59
N ARG A 258 -31.20 17.18 32.54
CA ARG A 258 -32.37 18.04 32.31
C ARG A 258 -33.62 17.18 32.32
N SER A 259 -34.60 17.64 33.08
CA SER A 259 -35.90 17.02 33.32
C SER A 259 -36.80 17.01 32.07
N PRO A 260 -37.75 16.06 31.96
CA PRO A 260 -38.52 15.82 30.74
C PRO A 260 -39.87 16.58 30.71
N PRO A 261 -40.41 16.87 29.51
CA PRO A 261 -41.85 17.00 29.30
C PRO A 261 -42.44 15.83 28.48
N THR A 262 -43.76 15.71 28.61
CA THR A 262 -44.70 14.61 28.35
C THR A 262 -44.96 14.21 26.89
N PRO A 263 -45.59 13.03 26.65
CA PRO A 263 -45.72 12.40 25.32
C PRO A 263 -46.95 12.89 24.54
N VAL A 264 -46.76 13.09 23.22
CA VAL A 264 -47.84 13.34 22.26
C VAL A 264 -48.08 12.08 21.40
N SER A 265 -49.35 11.75 21.28
CA SER A 265 -49.97 10.57 20.68
C SER A 265 -49.70 10.35 19.18
N LEU A 266 -49.43 9.11 18.80
CA LEU A 266 -49.46 8.59 17.42
C LEU A 266 -50.90 8.33 16.95
N THR A 267 -51.29 8.92 15.82
CA THR A 267 -52.49 8.49 15.06
C THR A 267 -52.14 7.46 14.00
N ARG A 268 -52.86 6.35 14.08
CA ARG A 268 -52.86 5.16 13.21
C ARG A 268 -53.64 5.45 11.91
N HIS A 269 -53.02 5.28 10.74
CA HIS A 269 -53.73 5.13 9.47
C HIS A 269 -53.66 3.70 8.95
N LYS A 270 -54.85 3.17 8.67
CA LYS A 270 -55.20 1.86 8.11
C LYS A 270 -55.26 1.98 6.59
N GLY A 271 -54.71 1.02 5.85
CA GLY A 271 -54.87 0.92 4.40
C GLY A 271 -54.43 -0.45 3.87
N ASN A 272 -55.35 -1.12 3.18
CA ASN A 272 -55.35 -2.55 2.82
C ASN A 272 -54.36 -2.98 1.73
N ASN A 273 -54.08 -4.29 1.73
CA ASN A 273 -53.39 -5.08 0.70
C ASN A 273 -54.16 -5.12 -0.65
N ASN A 274 -53.44 -5.27 -1.77
CA ASN A 274 -53.98 -5.91 -2.97
C ASN A 274 -52.91 -6.77 -3.68
N SER A 275 -53.08 -8.09 -3.57
CA SER A 275 -52.22 -9.14 -4.13
C SER A 275 -52.81 -9.67 -5.46
N LEU A 276 -52.79 -8.86 -6.51
CA LEU A 276 -53.20 -9.31 -7.86
C LEU A 276 -52.57 -8.52 -9.03
N LEU A 277 -51.56 -7.68 -8.79
CA LEU A 277 -50.83 -6.94 -9.84
C LEU A 277 -49.45 -7.55 -10.19
N ILE A 278 -49.02 -8.58 -9.46
CA ILE A 278 -47.68 -9.19 -9.59
C ILE A 278 -47.62 -10.21 -10.76
N ILE A 279 -48.72 -10.91 -11.06
CA ILE A 279 -48.72 -11.96 -12.10
C ILE A 279 -48.66 -11.37 -13.53
N ALA A 280 -49.19 -10.16 -13.75
CA ALA A 280 -49.19 -9.52 -15.06
C ALA A 280 -47.81 -8.99 -15.51
N ILE A 281 -46.87 -8.78 -14.57
CA ILE A 281 -45.54 -8.22 -14.84
C ILE A 281 -44.47 -9.31 -14.88
N VAL A 282 -44.60 -10.35 -14.05
CA VAL A 282 -43.57 -11.39 -13.92
C VAL A 282 -43.53 -12.32 -15.13
N VAL A 283 -44.68 -12.67 -15.71
CA VAL A 283 -44.74 -13.62 -16.84
C VAL A 283 -44.07 -13.06 -18.11
N PRO A 284 -44.30 -11.80 -18.53
CA PRO A 284 -43.57 -11.20 -19.65
C PRO A 284 -42.06 -11.15 -19.41
N ILE A 285 -41.61 -10.83 -18.18
CA ILE A 285 -40.18 -10.74 -17.85
C ILE A 285 -39.49 -12.10 -18.01
N VAL A 286 -40.10 -13.18 -17.51
CA VAL A 286 -39.52 -14.52 -17.61
C VAL A 286 -39.40 -14.97 -19.08
N VAL A 287 -40.42 -14.70 -19.90
CA VAL A 287 -40.39 -15.03 -21.33
C VAL A 287 -39.36 -14.18 -22.08
N SER A 288 -39.25 -12.88 -21.76
CA SER A 288 -38.23 -11.99 -22.34
C SER A 288 -36.81 -12.42 -21.97
N VAL A 289 -36.57 -12.82 -20.71
CA VAL A 289 -35.26 -13.32 -20.26
C VAL A 289 -34.89 -14.60 -20.99
N LEU A 290 -35.81 -15.57 -21.12
CA LEU A 290 -35.55 -16.82 -21.83
C LEU A 290 -35.18 -16.59 -23.31
N LEU A 291 -35.89 -15.71 -24.00
CA LEU A 291 -35.59 -15.36 -25.39
C LEU A 291 -34.25 -14.62 -25.53
N PHE A 292 -33.91 -13.76 -24.56
CA PHE A 292 -32.64 -13.04 -24.54
C PHE A 292 -31.45 -13.98 -24.29
N VAL A 293 -31.60 -14.96 -23.39
CA VAL A 293 -30.57 -16.00 -23.17
C VAL A 293 -30.37 -16.85 -24.42
N LEU A 294 -31.45 -17.26 -25.09
CA LEU A 294 -31.36 -18.02 -26.34
C LEU A 294 -30.70 -17.21 -27.47
N GLY A 295 -31.05 -15.93 -27.59
CA GLY A 295 -30.44 -15.01 -28.56
C GLY A 295 -28.95 -14.75 -28.26
N TYR A 296 -28.60 -14.50 -27.01
CA TYR A 296 -27.20 -14.33 -26.58
C TYR A 296 -26.39 -15.60 -26.82
N CYS A 297 -26.91 -16.78 -26.49
CA CYS A 297 -26.26 -18.06 -26.77
C CYS A 297 -26.04 -18.29 -28.26
N PHE A 298 -26.99 -17.89 -29.11
CA PHE A 298 -26.85 -17.98 -30.57
C PHE A 298 -25.78 -17.01 -31.11
N LEU A 299 -25.75 -15.77 -30.63
CA LEU A 299 -24.75 -14.77 -31.01
C LEU A 299 -23.35 -15.11 -30.48
N ALA A 300 -23.24 -15.61 -29.25
CA ALA A 300 -21.99 -16.06 -28.64
C ALA A 300 -21.41 -17.27 -29.37
N ARG A 301 -22.27 -18.22 -29.80
CA ARG A 301 -21.86 -19.30 -30.71
C ARG A 301 -21.30 -18.73 -32.02
N ARG A 302 -21.97 -17.76 -32.62
CA ARG A 302 -21.53 -17.12 -33.87
C ARG A 302 -20.27 -16.26 -33.72
N ALA A 303 -20.02 -15.70 -32.54
CA ALA A 303 -18.82 -14.92 -32.22
C ALA A 303 -17.61 -15.81 -31.90
N ARG A 304 -17.82 -16.99 -31.29
CA ARG A 304 -16.76 -18.00 -31.11
C ARG A 304 -16.22 -18.52 -32.43
N GLU A 305 -17.08 -18.68 -33.44
CA GLU A 305 -16.67 -19.01 -34.82
C GLU A 305 -15.78 -17.90 -35.44
N ARG A 306 -15.92 -16.63 -35.01
CA ARG A 306 -15.12 -15.49 -35.51
C ARG A 306 -13.82 -15.23 -34.75
N LYS A 307 -13.73 -15.63 -33.47
CA LYS A 307 -12.54 -15.42 -32.61
C LYS A 307 -11.37 -16.41 -32.85
N LYS A 308 -11.46 -17.28 -33.86
CA LYS A 308 -10.31 -18.11 -34.28
C LYS A 308 -9.28 -17.35 -35.12
N SER A 309 -9.51 -16.06 -35.41
CA SER A 309 -8.55 -15.18 -36.08
C SER A 309 -8.32 -13.93 -35.21
N ASN A 310 -7.08 -13.81 -34.74
CA ASN A 310 -6.43 -12.64 -34.14
C ASN A 310 -6.81 -12.30 -32.68
N ALA A 311 -5.85 -12.55 -31.78
CA ALA A 311 -5.84 -12.07 -30.41
C ALA A 311 -4.44 -11.52 -30.08
N ILE A 312 -4.36 -10.23 -29.72
CA ILE A 312 -3.38 -9.66 -28.80
C ILE A 312 -4.14 -8.59 -27.98
N PRO A 313 -4.13 -8.66 -26.63
CA PRO A 313 -4.44 -7.52 -25.78
C PRO A 313 -3.15 -6.83 -25.32
N GLU A 314 -3.11 -5.50 -25.39
CA GLU A 314 -2.02 -4.64 -24.96
C GLU A 314 -2.29 -4.15 -23.52
N GLU A 315 -1.33 -4.37 -22.61
CA GLU A 315 -1.26 -3.78 -21.28
C GLU A 315 -0.48 -2.46 -21.36
N ILE A 316 -0.94 -1.40 -20.67
CA ILE A 316 -0.23 -0.11 -20.60
C ILE A 316 0.98 -0.30 -19.68
N ASP A 317 2.18 -0.33 -20.26
CA ASP A 317 3.45 -0.60 -19.59
C ASP A 317 4.10 0.69 -19.01
N ALA A 318 4.88 0.56 -17.94
CA ALA A 318 5.66 1.64 -17.33
C ALA A 318 6.71 2.27 -18.28
N ASN A 319 6.95 1.61 -19.42
CA ASN A 319 7.78 2.07 -20.52
C ASN A 319 7.21 3.32 -21.24
N ASP A 320 5.89 3.52 -21.25
CA ASP A 320 5.25 4.58 -22.06
C ASP A 320 5.38 5.98 -21.45
N ILE A 321 5.27 6.12 -20.12
CA ILE A 321 5.44 7.41 -19.43
C ILE A 321 6.89 7.88 -19.51
N THR A 322 7.84 6.95 -19.36
CA THR A 322 9.28 7.22 -19.47
C THR A 322 9.65 7.67 -20.89
N THR A 323 9.07 7.01 -21.90
CA THR A 323 9.25 7.37 -23.31
C THR A 323 8.62 8.73 -23.63
N ALA A 324 7.43 9.02 -23.11
CA ALA A 324 6.76 10.31 -23.26
C ALA A 324 7.59 11.47 -22.69
N TRP A 325 8.16 11.30 -21.49
CA TRP A 325 9.03 12.30 -20.87
C TRP A 325 10.32 12.55 -21.66
N LYS A 326 10.94 11.49 -22.19
CA LYS A 326 12.16 11.59 -23.01
C LYS A 326 11.91 12.45 -24.27
N HIS A 327 10.87 12.13 -25.03
CA HIS A 327 10.52 12.88 -26.24
C HIS A 327 10.14 14.34 -25.95
N TRP A 328 9.49 14.61 -24.80
CA TRP A 328 9.20 15.97 -24.36
C TRP A 328 10.47 16.79 -24.10
N ARG A 329 11.46 16.21 -23.38
CA ARG A 329 12.74 16.85 -23.09
C ARG A 329 13.58 17.11 -24.36
N GLU A 330 13.57 16.15 -25.28
CA GLU A 330 14.35 16.20 -26.53
C GLU A 330 13.70 17.11 -27.59
N GLY A 331 12.53 17.71 -27.30
CA GLY A 331 11.83 18.59 -28.22
C GLY A 331 11.14 17.86 -29.38
N THR A 332 10.93 16.55 -29.26
CA THR A 332 10.30 15.67 -30.27
C THR A 332 8.98 15.01 -29.82
N PRO A 333 8.09 15.69 -29.07
CA PRO A 333 6.86 15.07 -28.53
C PRO A 333 5.89 14.54 -29.58
N MET A 334 5.98 15.03 -30.82
CA MET A 334 5.16 14.54 -31.93
C MET A 334 5.49 13.10 -32.35
N GLN A 335 6.66 12.57 -31.96
CA GLN A 335 7.06 11.19 -32.25
C GLN A 335 6.31 10.16 -31.38
N LEU A 336 5.54 10.62 -30.38
CA LEU A 336 4.65 9.77 -29.58
C LEU A 336 3.35 9.40 -30.28
N LEU A 337 3.03 10.06 -31.41
CA LEU A 337 1.79 9.79 -32.12
C LEU A 337 1.91 8.56 -33.02
N ASP A 338 0.92 7.68 -32.95
CA ASP A 338 0.77 6.58 -33.90
C ASP A 338 0.63 7.14 -35.33
N SER A 339 1.31 6.50 -36.28
CA SER A 339 1.28 6.81 -37.70
C SER A 339 -0.14 6.72 -38.30
N ASN A 340 -1.03 5.96 -37.64
CA ASN A 340 -2.43 5.80 -38.01
C ASN A 340 -3.32 7.03 -37.72
N LEU A 341 -2.85 8.02 -36.95
CA LEU A 341 -3.62 9.22 -36.58
C LEU A 341 -3.58 10.34 -37.64
N THR A 342 -3.11 10.06 -38.85
CA THR A 342 -2.86 11.06 -39.89
C THR A 342 -4.14 11.82 -40.31
N ASP A 343 -4.02 13.15 -40.39
CA ASP A 343 -5.03 14.16 -40.78
C ASP A 343 -6.19 14.49 -39.81
N SER A 344 -6.21 13.93 -38.59
CA SER A 344 -7.33 14.11 -37.64
C SER A 344 -7.06 15.00 -36.42
N TYR A 345 -5.86 15.57 -36.27
CA TYR A 345 -5.47 16.29 -35.06
C TYR A 345 -4.85 17.67 -35.31
N SER A 346 -5.07 18.59 -34.38
CA SER A 346 -4.35 19.86 -34.32
C SER A 346 -3.03 19.68 -33.57
N ARG A 347 -1.91 20.10 -34.17
CA ARG A 347 -0.57 20.05 -33.54
C ARG A 347 -0.56 20.72 -32.16
N ASN A 348 -1.26 21.84 -32.01
CA ASN A 348 -1.30 22.60 -30.76
C ASN A 348 -2.11 21.87 -29.68
N GLU A 349 -3.17 21.17 -30.06
CA GLU A 349 -3.99 20.38 -29.12
C GLU A 349 -3.21 19.16 -28.63
N VAL A 350 -2.51 18.46 -29.52
CA VAL A 350 -1.65 17.33 -29.13
C VAL A 350 -0.55 17.76 -28.17
N MET A 351 0.19 18.82 -28.52
CA MET A 351 1.25 19.35 -27.65
C MET A 351 0.73 19.69 -26.26
N ARG A 352 -0.46 20.26 -26.21
CA ARG A 352 -1.13 20.64 -24.97
C ARG A 352 -1.58 19.43 -24.16
N CYS A 353 -2.15 18.41 -24.80
CA CYS A 353 -2.54 17.17 -24.15
C CYS A 353 -1.32 16.44 -23.55
N ILE A 354 -0.20 16.40 -24.27
CA ILE A 354 1.06 15.82 -23.76
C ILE A 354 1.57 16.62 -22.56
N HIS A 355 1.60 17.95 -22.65
CA HIS A 355 2.02 18.83 -21.55
C HIS A 355 1.18 18.60 -20.29
N VAL A 356 -0.15 18.65 -20.42
CA VAL A 356 -1.08 18.45 -19.29
C VAL A 356 -0.97 17.02 -18.76
N GLY A 357 -0.84 16.03 -19.63
CA GLY A 357 -0.60 14.63 -19.25
C GLY A 357 0.65 14.47 -18.39
N LEU A 358 1.75 15.13 -18.78
CA LEU A 358 3.00 15.14 -17.99
C LEU A 358 2.85 15.85 -16.64
N LEU A 359 2.04 16.91 -16.54
CA LEU A 359 1.70 17.55 -15.27
C LEU A 359 0.91 16.60 -14.34
N CYS A 360 -0.02 15.82 -14.89
CA CYS A 360 -0.85 14.89 -14.13
C CYS A 360 -0.08 13.70 -13.54
N VAL A 361 1.06 13.33 -14.13
CA VAL A 361 1.91 12.21 -13.69
C VAL A 361 3.19 12.66 -12.98
N GLN A 362 3.26 13.94 -12.59
CA GLN A 362 4.38 14.44 -11.79
C GLN A 362 4.52 13.67 -10.49
N GLU A 363 5.75 13.52 -10.02
CA GLU A 363 6.01 12.79 -8.78
C GLU A 363 5.37 13.49 -7.58
N ASP A 364 5.47 14.82 -7.50
CA ASP A 364 4.86 15.62 -6.45
C ASP A 364 3.35 15.78 -6.69
N GLN A 365 2.55 15.28 -5.74
CA GLN A 365 1.10 15.41 -5.76
C GLN A 365 0.61 16.85 -5.65
N ALA A 366 1.38 17.75 -5.03
CA ALA A 366 1.02 19.17 -4.91
C ALA A 366 1.16 19.92 -6.23
N GLU A 367 2.07 19.46 -7.09
CA GLU A 367 2.29 20.02 -8.43
C GLU A 367 1.33 19.40 -9.46
N ARG A 368 0.72 18.24 -9.15
CA ARG A 368 -0.34 17.65 -9.98
C ARG A 368 -1.57 18.57 -10.00
N PRO A 369 -2.04 18.98 -11.18
CA PRO A 369 -3.24 19.77 -11.28
C PRO A 369 -4.45 18.98 -10.79
N THR A 370 -5.37 19.65 -10.08
CA THR A 370 -6.68 19.06 -9.78
C THR A 370 -7.44 18.79 -11.08
N MET A 371 -8.38 17.84 -11.08
CA MET A 371 -9.20 17.59 -12.27
C MET A 371 -9.93 18.85 -12.78
N ALA A 372 -10.33 19.76 -11.88
CA ALA A 372 -10.91 21.05 -12.28
C ALA A 372 -9.90 21.91 -13.04
N THR A 373 -8.65 21.98 -12.55
CA THR A 373 -7.55 22.66 -13.22
C THR A 373 -7.21 22.02 -14.56
N VAL A 374 -7.19 20.68 -14.66
CA VAL A 374 -6.97 19.94 -15.91
C VAL A 374 -8.03 20.30 -16.96
N ILE A 375 -9.31 20.32 -16.59
CA ILE A 375 -10.41 20.69 -17.49
C ILE A 375 -10.24 22.14 -17.97
N LEU A 376 -9.84 23.06 -17.09
CA LEU A 376 -9.53 24.44 -17.48
C LEU A 376 -8.33 24.49 -18.44
N MET A 377 -7.27 23.76 -18.12
CA MET A 377 -6.04 23.68 -18.90
C MET A 377 -6.22 23.02 -20.26
N LEU A 378 -7.27 22.23 -20.50
CA LEU A 378 -7.58 21.65 -21.80
C LEU A 378 -8.52 22.54 -22.63
N ASN A 379 -9.45 23.26 -21.97
CA ASN A 379 -10.50 24.02 -22.66
C ASN A 379 -10.17 25.51 -22.92
N SER A 380 -9.13 26.09 -22.32
CA SER A 380 -8.91 27.55 -22.37
C SER A 380 -7.51 27.95 -22.84
N TYR A 381 -7.35 28.44 -24.07
CA TYR A 381 -6.05 28.79 -24.70
C TYR A 381 -5.26 29.96 -24.07
N SER A 382 -5.78 30.55 -23.00
CA SER A 382 -5.21 31.74 -22.35
C SER A 382 -4.54 31.48 -20.99
N VAL A 383 -4.49 30.22 -20.54
CA VAL A 383 -3.88 29.84 -19.26
C VAL A 383 -2.40 29.52 -19.46
N THR A 384 -1.53 30.20 -18.72
CA THR A 384 -0.09 29.89 -18.67
C THR A 384 0.11 28.57 -17.92
N LEU A 385 0.66 27.56 -18.59
CA LEU A 385 0.90 26.24 -18.01
C LEU A 385 2.29 26.20 -17.32
N PRO A 386 2.41 25.64 -16.11
CA PRO A 386 3.70 25.42 -15.46
C PRO A 386 4.52 24.39 -16.26
N LEU A 387 5.86 24.45 -16.18
CA LEU A 387 6.70 23.47 -16.86
C LEU A 387 6.62 22.11 -16.16
N PRO A 388 6.43 20.99 -16.91
CA PRO A 388 6.38 19.68 -16.30
C PRO A 388 7.77 19.26 -15.77
N GLN A 389 7.79 18.63 -14.60
CA GLN A 389 8.98 18.06 -13.96
C GLN A 389 9.07 16.55 -14.20
N GLN A 390 10.24 15.98 -13.90
CA GLN A 390 10.54 14.57 -14.18
C GLN A 390 9.59 13.62 -13.43
N PRO A 391 8.97 12.64 -14.12
CA PRO A 391 8.15 11.61 -13.49
C PRO A 391 8.99 10.65 -12.61
N ALA A 392 8.38 10.07 -11.58
CA ALA A 392 9.01 9.32 -10.50
C ALA A 392 9.84 8.07 -10.91
N PHE A 393 9.73 7.61 -12.16
CA PHE A 393 10.39 6.38 -12.64
C PHE A 393 11.64 6.70 -13.44
N PHE A 394 12.70 7.11 -12.75
CA PHE A 394 14.07 7.05 -13.27
C PHE A 394 14.91 6.24 -12.30
N LEU A 395 14.79 4.90 -12.39
CA LEU A 395 15.71 4.00 -11.70
C LEU A 395 17.11 4.19 -12.30
N GLY A 396 17.98 4.83 -11.52
CA GLY A 396 19.40 4.93 -11.79
C GLY A 396 20.01 3.54 -11.97
N SER A 397 20.62 3.34 -13.12
CA SER A 397 21.43 2.17 -13.46
C SER A 397 22.54 1.94 -12.42
N ARG A 398 22.41 0.85 -11.64
CA ARG A 398 23.42 -0.20 -11.43
C ARG A 398 24.89 0.25 -11.35
N THR A 399 25.28 1.10 -10.39
CA THR A 399 26.72 1.22 -10.02
C THR A 399 27.08 1.71 -8.60
N ASP A 400 26.17 2.24 -7.78
CA ASP A 400 26.55 2.82 -6.47
C ASP A 400 26.29 1.93 -5.22
N MET A 401 25.91 0.67 -5.43
CA MET A 401 25.58 -0.26 -4.34
C MET A 401 26.81 -1.01 -3.75
N ASN A 402 28.01 -0.44 -3.88
CA ASN A 402 29.25 -1.02 -3.33
C ASN A 402 29.92 -0.19 -2.22
N MET A 403 29.31 0.91 -1.75
CA MET A 403 29.94 1.77 -0.72
C MET A 403 29.34 1.68 0.69
N TYR A 404 28.40 0.75 0.94
CA TYR A 404 27.82 0.55 2.28
C TYR A 404 27.90 -0.90 2.81
N ILE A 405 28.52 -1.81 2.05
CA ILE A 405 28.82 -3.18 2.49
C ILE A 405 30.30 -3.26 2.84
N THR A 406 30.71 -2.64 3.94
CA THR A 406 31.92 -3.01 4.72
C THR A 406 32.00 -2.12 5.96
N LYS A 407 31.28 -2.51 7.02
CA LYS A 407 31.74 -2.39 8.42
C LYS A 407 30.71 -3.00 9.36
N GLY A 408 31.01 -4.20 9.84
CA GLY A 408 30.24 -4.84 10.91
C GLY A 408 30.58 -6.31 11.10
N THR A 409 31.79 -6.59 11.62
CA THR A 409 32.32 -7.80 12.32
C THR A 409 33.85 -7.78 12.13
N ASP A 410 34.73 -7.70 13.12
CA ASP A 410 34.85 -8.54 14.32
C ASP A 410 35.46 -7.81 15.54
N SER A 411 35.19 -8.40 16.70
CA SER A 411 35.62 -8.00 18.05
C SER A 411 37.02 -8.49 18.48
N ASP A 412 37.59 -7.74 19.43
CA ASP A 412 38.47 -8.10 20.57
C ASP A 412 39.80 -8.87 20.38
N LYS A 413 40.92 -8.20 20.73
CA LYS A 413 41.77 -8.58 21.89
C LYS A 413 42.94 -7.61 22.19
N SER A 414 43.14 -7.43 23.49
CA SER A 414 44.17 -6.73 24.29
C SER A 414 45.65 -6.82 23.83
N ALA A 415 46.39 -5.70 23.96
CA ALA A 415 47.50 -5.50 24.93
C ALA A 415 48.60 -4.52 24.46
N SER A 416 48.81 -3.46 25.25
CA SER A 416 50.04 -2.68 25.53
C SER A 416 51.17 -2.53 24.49
N LYS A 417 51.55 -1.28 24.17
CA LYS A 417 52.85 -0.66 24.54
C LYS A 417 53.04 0.77 23.99
N SER A 418 53.38 1.68 24.90
CA SER A 418 54.29 2.85 24.84
C SER A 418 54.61 3.58 23.52
N MET A 419 54.33 4.90 23.54
CA MET A 419 54.99 6.08 22.93
C MET A 419 56.54 6.04 22.78
N PRO A 420 57.22 7.04 22.18
CA PRO A 420 56.87 8.04 21.14
C PRO A 420 58.02 8.25 20.08
N TRP A 421 57.99 9.38 19.35
CA TRP A 421 59.04 10.02 18.50
C TRP A 421 59.12 9.57 17.03
N SER A 422 59.43 10.44 16.05
CA SER A 422 59.88 11.85 16.05
C SER A 422 59.66 12.47 14.67
N VAL A 423 59.34 13.76 14.65
CA VAL A 423 59.67 14.69 13.57
C VAL A 423 61.12 15.13 13.84
N ASP A 424 61.97 15.21 12.81
CA ASP A 424 62.76 16.43 12.59
C ASP A 424 63.48 16.45 11.24
N ASP A 425 63.39 17.64 10.66
CA ASP A 425 64.06 18.15 9.47
C ASP A 425 65.47 18.61 9.86
N ALA A 426 66.44 18.43 8.98
CA ALA A 426 67.84 18.74 9.27
C ALA A 426 68.21 20.15 8.80
N SER A 427 69.01 20.87 9.60
CA SER A 427 70.41 21.21 9.26
C SER A 427 71.02 22.32 10.15
N ILE A 428 72.28 22.10 10.56
CA ILE A 428 73.48 22.98 10.44
C ILE A 428 74.48 22.77 11.60
N THR A 429 75.58 22.09 11.25
CA THR A 429 77.03 22.36 11.40
C THR A 429 77.69 22.84 12.73
N GLU A 430 78.63 21.98 13.17
CA GLU A 430 79.96 22.12 13.84
C GLU A 430 80.33 23.23 14.84
N LEU A 431 80.98 22.81 15.94
CA LEU A 431 82.37 23.15 16.28
C LEU A 431 82.87 22.33 17.49
N ASP A 432 84.07 21.77 17.38
CA ASP A 432 84.75 20.89 18.36
C ASP A 432 85.85 21.68 19.11
N PRO A 433 86.23 21.30 20.35
CA PRO A 433 87.68 21.16 20.59
C PRO A 433 88.12 20.09 21.63
N ARG A 434 89.11 19.31 21.18
CA ARG A 434 90.23 18.61 21.88
C ARG A 434 89.95 17.41 22.79
#